data_AF-A0A6B3I2N8-F1
#
_entry.id   AF-A0A6B3I2N8-F1
#
_cell.length_a   1.000
_cell.length_b   1.000
_cell.length_c   1.000
_cell.angle_alpha   90.00
_cell.angle_beta   90.00
_cell.angle_gamma   90.00
#
_symmetry.space_group_name_H-M   'P 1'
#
loop_
_entity.id
_entity.type
_entity.pdbx_description
1 polymer ?
#
loop_
_entity_poly.entity_id
_entity_poly.type
_entity_poly.pdbx_seq_one_letter_code
_entity_poly.pdbx_strand_id
1 'polypeptide(L)'
;GLLLGVLDDVSYESHEELIGPDDTVVLFTDGLTESREAGGAFFESILPVRLAALRGFDAAHIAESLTQQAKAYRASGQDDIALLVARWTGVPPGADLLPHPLQLV
;
A
#
# COMPACT_ATOMS: atom_id res chain seq x y z
N GLY A 1 6.17 -10.92 -12.32
CA GLY A 1 5.32 -10.55 -13.48
C GLY A 1 6.19 -10.32 -14.70
N LEU A 2 5.59 -9.88 -15.81
CA LEU A 2 6.34 -9.46 -17.00
C LEU A 2 6.95 -8.08 -16.77
N LEU A 3 8.22 -7.89 -17.14
CA LEU A 3 8.87 -6.58 -17.09
C LEU A 3 8.29 -5.67 -18.18
N LEU A 4 7.98 -4.42 -17.81
CA LEU A 4 7.50 -3.41 -18.74
C LEU A 4 8.58 -3.12 -19.81
N GLY A 5 8.18 -3.10 -21.08
CA GLY A 5 9.06 -2.75 -22.21
C GLY A 5 9.99 -3.86 -22.71
N VAL A 6 9.87 -5.08 -22.20
CA VAL A 6 10.64 -6.25 -22.71
C VAL A 6 9.90 -6.96 -23.84
N LEU A 7 8.58 -6.93 -23.82
CA LEU A 7 7.74 -7.54 -24.85
C LEU A 7 7.09 -6.45 -25.69
N ASP A 8 7.11 -6.63 -27.01
CA ASP A 8 6.60 -5.65 -27.97
C ASP A 8 5.07 -5.48 -27.89
N ASP A 9 4.35 -6.51 -27.43
CA ASP A 9 2.90 -6.50 -27.33
C ASP A 9 2.46 -7.15 -26.00
N VAL A 10 1.90 -6.35 -25.10
CA VAL A 10 1.40 -6.79 -23.79
C VAL A 10 0.04 -6.14 -23.54
N SER A 11 -0.97 -6.96 -23.29
CA SER A 11 -2.26 -6.52 -22.79
C SER A 11 -2.25 -6.47 -21.26
N TYR A 12 -2.68 -5.35 -20.69
CA TYR A 12 -2.88 -5.21 -19.24
C TYR A 12 -4.37 -5.26 -18.92
N GLU A 13 -4.74 -6.03 -17.90
CA GLU A 13 -6.10 -6.06 -17.37
C GLU A 13 -6.26 -5.01 -16.27
N SER A 14 -7.41 -4.33 -16.26
CA SER A 14 -7.82 -3.44 -15.18
C SER A 14 -8.74 -4.18 -14.20
N HIS A 15 -8.49 -3.98 -12.90
CA HIS A 15 -9.38 -4.44 -11.84
C HIS A 15 -9.97 -3.25 -11.11
N GLU A 16 -11.26 -3.33 -10.81
CA GLU A 16 -11.98 -2.33 -10.03
C GLU A 16 -12.53 -3.00 -8.76
N GLU A 17 -12.34 -2.35 -7.61
CA GLU A 17 -12.82 -2.80 -6.31
C GLU A 17 -13.45 -1.63 -5.56
N LEU A 18 -14.52 -1.90 -4.80
CA LEU A 18 -15.18 -0.90 -3.97
C LEU A 18 -14.49 -0.81 -2.61
N ILE A 19 -14.14 0.42 -2.20
CA ILE A 19 -13.59 0.71 -0.88
C ILE A 19 -14.61 1.50 -0.04
N GLY A 20 -14.87 1.00 1.17
CA GLY A 20 -15.72 1.64 2.16
C GLY A 20 -14.96 2.63 3.05
N PRO A 21 -15.68 3.47 3.83
CA PRO A 21 -15.05 4.29 4.86
C PRO A 21 -14.19 3.45 5.80
N ASP A 22 -13.03 4.00 6.16
CA ASP A 22 -11.97 3.41 6.96
C ASP A 22 -11.24 2.20 6.33
N ASP A 23 -11.62 1.79 5.11
CA ASP A 23 -10.82 0.82 4.36
C ASP A 23 -9.46 1.42 3.99
N THR A 24 -8.45 0.56 4.06
CA THR A 24 -7.06 0.92 3.78
C THR A 24 -6.51 0.05 2.67
N VAL A 25 -5.99 0.69 1.63
CA VAL A 25 -5.25 0.07 0.54
C VAL A 25 -3.76 0.23 0.81
N VAL A 26 -3.03 -0.89 0.77
CA VAL A 26 -1.57 -0.92 0.91
C VAL A 26 -0.99 -1.45 -0.40
N LEU A 27 -0.20 -0.62 -1.08
CA LEU A 27 0.58 -0.99 -2.26
C LEU A 27 2.06 -1.02 -1.89
N PHE A 28 2.79 -1.98 -2.42
CA PHE A 28 4.21 -2.18 -2.08
C PHE A 28 5.00 -2.74 -3.25
N THR A 29 6.31 -2.52 -3.24
CA THR A 29 7.27 -3.23 -4.09
C THR A 29 7.61 -4.60 -3.51
N ASP A 30 8.15 -5.48 -4.34
CA ASP A 30 8.62 -6.82 -3.98
C ASP A 30 9.70 -6.81 -2.90
N GLY A 31 10.53 -5.77 -2.81
CA GLY A 31 11.49 -5.61 -1.71
C GLY A 31 10.86 -5.73 -0.31
N LEU A 32 9.56 -5.43 -0.14
CA LEU A 32 8.82 -5.73 1.09
C LEU A 32 8.61 -7.23 1.28
N THR A 33 7.93 -7.89 0.32
CA THR A 33 7.54 -9.31 0.40
C THR A 33 8.74 -10.25 0.36
N GLU A 34 9.76 -9.88 -0.41
CA GLU A 34 10.99 -10.64 -0.60
C GLU A 34 12.03 -10.41 0.51
N SER A 35 11.72 -9.62 1.54
CA SER A 35 12.58 -9.54 2.73
C SER A 35 12.64 -10.91 3.43
N ARG A 36 13.85 -11.43 3.65
CA ARG A 36 14.06 -12.79 4.17
C ARG A 36 14.71 -12.81 5.55
N GLU A 37 14.19 -13.67 6.42
CA GLU A 37 14.90 -14.01 7.65
C GLU A 37 16.10 -14.94 7.37
N ALA A 38 16.87 -15.25 8.42
CA ALA A 38 18.06 -16.10 8.32
C ALA A 38 17.75 -17.53 7.82
N GLY A 39 16.55 -18.04 8.10
CA GLY A 39 16.05 -19.32 7.58
C GLY A 39 15.64 -19.28 6.10
N GLY A 40 15.68 -18.11 5.46
CA GLY A 40 15.32 -17.89 4.06
C GLY A 40 13.83 -17.69 3.81
N ALA A 41 12.98 -17.78 4.84
CA ALA A 41 11.55 -17.53 4.72
C ALA A 41 11.26 -16.06 4.40
N PHE A 42 10.30 -15.83 3.52
CA PHE A 42 9.90 -14.52 3.04
C PHE A 42 8.90 -13.83 3.98
N PHE A 43 9.01 -12.51 4.07
CA PHE A 43 8.08 -11.67 4.83
C PHE A 43 6.64 -11.80 4.31
N GLU A 44 6.47 -12.10 3.02
CA GLU A 44 5.17 -12.40 2.39
C GLU A 44 4.34 -13.43 3.19
N SER A 45 4.99 -14.47 3.73
CA SER A 45 4.32 -15.54 4.48
C SER A 45 3.65 -15.07 5.78
N ILE A 46 4.15 -13.97 6.36
CA ILE A 46 3.63 -13.39 7.60
C ILE A 46 2.87 -12.07 7.37
N LEU A 47 2.95 -11.51 6.16
CA LEU A 47 2.36 -10.22 5.80
C LEU A 47 0.86 -10.14 6.11
N PRO A 48 0.00 -11.15 5.83
CA PRO A 48 -1.42 -11.08 6.17
C PRO A 48 -1.68 -10.91 7.67
N VAL A 49 -0.90 -11.59 8.52
CA VAL A 49 -1.03 -11.48 9.99
C VAL A 49 -0.56 -10.10 10.48
N ARG A 50 0.51 -9.55 9.87
CA ARG A 50 1.01 -8.22 10.20
C ARG A 50 0.00 -7.13 9.82
N LEU A 51 -0.58 -7.22 8.62
CA LEU A 51 -1.63 -6.30 8.17
C LEU A 51 -2.89 -6.39 9.04
N ALA A 52 -3.29 -7.60 9.43
CA ALA A 52 -4.45 -7.79 10.32
C ALA A 52 -4.25 -7.10 11.68
N ALA A 53 -3.04 -7.15 12.24
CA ALA A 53 -2.71 -6.47 13.50
C ALA A 53 -2.68 -4.94 13.39
N LEU A 54 -2.60 -4.40 12.17
CA LEU A 54 -2.53 -2.97 11.88
C LEU A 54 -3.87 -2.37 11.43
N ARG A 55 -4.98 -3.12 11.48
CA ARG A 55 -6.31 -2.58 11.16
C ARG A 55 -6.70 -1.45 12.11
N GLY A 56 -7.32 -0.41 11.56
CA GLY A 56 -7.82 0.75 12.33
C GLY A 56 -6.76 1.80 12.65
N PHE A 57 -5.48 1.53 12.42
CA PHE A 57 -4.43 2.54 12.51
C PHE A 57 -4.51 3.52 11.33
N ASP A 58 -3.86 4.67 11.46
CA ASP A 58 -3.72 5.61 10.35
C ASP A 58 -2.70 5.14 9.31
N ALA A 59 -2.80 5.70 8.10
CA ALA A 59 -2.00 5.29 6.95
C ALA A 59 -0.49 5.45 7.20
N ALA A 60 -0.07 6.50 7.90
CA ALA A 60 1.34 6.76 8.19
C ALA A 60 1.90 5.72 9.16
N HIS A 61 1.15 5.41 10.23
CA HIS A 61 1.53 4.38 11.18
C HIS A 61 1.64 3.00 10.54
N ILE A 62 0.71 2.64 9.65
CA ILE A 62 0.75 1.39 8.90
C ILE A 62 2.03 1.31 8.04
N ALA A 63 2.32 2.36 7.27
CA ALA A 63 3.49 2.41 6.40
C ALA A 63 4.80 2.29 7.18
N GLU A 64 4.93 3.04 8.27
CA GLU A 64 6.11 3.02 9.13
C GLU A 64 6.29 1.65 9.80
N SER A 65 5.22 1.11 10.38
CA SER A 65 5.26 -0.17 11.08
C SER A 65 5.63 -1.33 10.16
N LEU A 66 5.03 -1.43 8.97
CA LEU A 66 5.38 -2.47 8.00
C LEU A 66 6.83 -2.35 7.54
N THR A 67 7.30 -1.13 7.26
CA THR A 67 8.69 -0.89 6.85
C THR A 67 9.67 -1.31 7.94
N GLN A 68 9.41 -0.96 9.20
CA GLN A 68 10.24 -1.35 10.32
C GLN A 68 10.23 -2.87 10.54
N GLN A 69 9.06 -3.50 10.46
CA GLN A 69 8.92 -4.95 10.61
C GLN A 69 9.69 -5.71 9.52
N ALA A 70 9.59 -5.29 8.25
CA ALA A 70 10.33 -5.92 7.16
C ALA A 70 11.84 -5.73 7.30
N LYS A 71 12.30 -4.53 7.68
CA LYS A 71 13.72 -4.25 7.96
C LYS A 71 14.26 -5.10 9.11
N ALA A 72 13.48 -5.27 10.19
CA ALA A 72 13.87 -6.10 11.32
C ALA A 72 13.83 -7.60 11.00
N TYR A 73 12.92 -8.02 10.12
CA TYR A 73 12.81 -9.41 9.66
C TYR A 73 13.96 -9.80 8.73
N ARG A 74 14.47 -8.84 7.95
CA ARG A 74 15.53 -9.06 6.97
C ARG A 74 16.88 -9.34 7.64
N ALA A 75 17.38 -10.57 7.49
CA ALA A 75 18.70 -10.97 7.98
C ALA A 75 19.83 -10.74 6.95
N SER A 76 19.50 -10.70 5.66
CA SER A 76 20.45 -10.45 4.57
C SER A 76 19.75 -9.92 3.31
N GLY A 77 20.51 -9.39 2.36
CA GLY A 77 20.01 -8.78 1.12
C GLY A 77 19.73 -7.28 1.25
N GLN A 78 19.75 -6.57 0.13
CA GLN A 78 19.43 -5.14 0.04
C GLN A 78 18.61 -4.91 -1.22
N ASP A 79 17.30 -5.00 -1.06
CA ASP A 79 16.35 -4.52 -2.07
C ASP A 79 15.54 -3.35 -1.50
N ASP A 80 15.13 -2.45 -2.38
CA ASP A 80 14.45 -1.22 -2.04
C ASP A 80 12.99 -1.48 -1.67
N ILE A 81 12.59 -0.92 -0.53
CA ILE A 81 11.22 -1.03 -0.04
C ILE A 81 10.51 0.31 -0.30
N ALA A 82 9.47 0.28 -1.12
CA ALA A 82 8.52 1.38 -1.27
C ALA A 82 7.12 0.93 -0.86
N LEU A 83 6.45 1.73 -0.03
CA LEU A 83 5.06 1.52 0.38
C LEU A 83 4.23 2.78 0.08
N LEU A 84 3.03 2.57 -0.42
CA LEU A 84 1.96 3.57 -0.44
C LEU A 84 0.80 3.03 0.39
N VAL A 85 0.36 3.81 1.37
CA VAL A 85 -0.83 3.50 2.17
C VAL A 85 -1.85 4.61 1.97
N ALA A 86 -3.04 4.23 1.52
CA ALA A 86 -4.16 5.13 1.33
C ALA A 86 -5.34 4.63 2.17
N ARG A 87 -5.90 5.52 2.99
CA ARG A 87 -7.11 5.24 3.76
C ARG A 87 -8.23 6.16 3.30
N TRP A 88 -9.38 5.59 2.97
CA TRP A 88 -10.56 6.38 2.66
C TRP A 88 -11.28 6.75 3.95
N THR A 89 -11.41 8.04 4.27
CA THR A 89 -12.05 8.48 5.52
C THR A 89 -13.58 8.58 5.43
N GLY A 90 -14.17 8.29 4.27
CA GLY A 90 -15.60 8.50 4.03
C GLY A 90 -16.01 9.95 3.82
N VAL A 91 -15.08 10.91 3.88
CA VAL A 91 -15.36 12.34 3.69
C VAL A 91 -14.95 12.75 2.27
N PRO A 92 -15.90 13.11 1.39
CA PRO A 92 -15.59 13.68 0.09
C PRO A 92 -14.77 14.97 0.22
N PRO A 93 -13.74 15.19 -0.60
CA PRO A 93 -13.06 16.47 -0.68
C PRO A 93 -14.09 17.58 -0.96
N GLY A 94 -14.17 18.58 -0.06
CA GLY A 94 -15.08 19.71 -0.20
C GLY A 94 -16.43 19.60 0.53
N ALA A 95 -16.66 18.59 1.38
CA ALA A 95 -17.81 18.56 2.28
C ALA A 95 -17.82 19.74 3.29
N ASP A 96 -16.65 20.33 3.53
CA ASP A 96 -16.37 21.48 4.39
C ASP A 96 -16.34 22.82 3.61
N LEU A 97 -16.37 22.76 2.27
CA LEU A 97 -16.45 23.92 1.39
C LEU A 97 -17.90 24.07 0.93
N LEU A 98 -18.72 24.77 1.72
CA LEU A 98 -19.99 25.29 1.22
C LEU A 98 -19.71 26.04 -0.10
N PRO A 99 -20.47 25.80 -1.19
CA PRO A 99 -20.23 26.47 -2.45
C PRO A 99 -20.36 27.97 -2.24
N HIS A 100 -19.29 28.72 -2.52
CA HIS A 100 -19.39 30.17 -2.65
C HIS A 100 -20.47 30.46 -3.72
N PRO A 101 -21.49 31.28 -3.42
CA PRO A 101 -22.51 31.59 -4.42
C PRO A 101 -21.81 32.25 -5.61
N LEU A 102 -21.95 31.63 -6.78
CA LEU A 102 -21.49 32.19 -8.06
C LEU A 102 -22.13 33.57 -8.22
N GLN A 103 -21.34 34.64 -8.06
CA GLN A 103 -21.73 35.96 -8.55
C GLN A 103 -21.57 35.95 -10.07
N LEU A 104 -22.70 35.85 -10.78
CA LEU A 104 -22.74 36.20 -12.20
C LEU A 104 -22.49 37.71 -12.35
N VAL A 105 -21.54 38.04 -13.22
CA VAL A 105 -21.33 39.39 -13.77
C VAL A 105 -21.96 39.43 -15.16
#